data_AF-A0A7W7DFW6-F1
#
_entry.id   AF-A0A7W7DFW6-F1
#
_cell.length_a   1.000
_cell.length_b   1.000
_cell.length_c   1.000
_cell.angle_alpha   90.00
_cell.angle_beta   90.00
_cell.angle_gamma   90.00
#
_symmetry.space_group_name_H-M   'P 1'
#
loop_
_entity.id
_entity.type
_entity.pdbx_description
1 polymer ?
#
loop_
_entity_poly.entity_id
_entity_poly.type
_entity_poly.pdbx_seq_one_letter_code
_entity_poly.pdbx_strand_id
1 'polypeptide(L)'
;MGWGTIEGHEGWGPAVFPDGRLSVGSSGGGAMVRGPDDRLEKGVDGRTAIGWQAACECGWRGPLWRRVATAGEHAPDRHQVFVPDVDRYGDAAEELQAAMRAEWSGHAADARDPLEQVREQAREAGAAQARLTDAVHAARQAGHSWADIGQAVGITRQSAHERWARLTTATTDAAAQEAR
;
A
#
# COMPACT_ATOMS: atom_id res chain seq x y z
N MET A 1 -17.18 -2.53 10.57
CA MET A 1 -16.69 -1.13 10.71
C MET A 1 -15.57 -0.90 9.70
N GLY A 2 -15.52 0.28 9.05
CA GLY A 2 -14.50 0.60 8.04
C GLY A 2 -13.07 0.64 8.61
N TRP A 3 -12.09 0.45 7.76
CA TRP A 3 -10.67 0.27 8.09
C TRP A 3 -9.81 1.43 7.56
N GLY A 4 -10.24 2.68 7.70
CA GLY A 4 -9.43 3.84 7.28
C GLY A 4 -9.07 3.84 5.78
N THR A 5 -8.16 4.73 5.41
CA THR A 5 -7.73 4.93 4.02
C THR A 5 -6.22 4.74 3.91
N ILE A 6 -5.77 3.87 3.01
CA ILE A 6 -4.36 3.75 2.60
C ILE A 6 -4.30 4.14 1.13
N GLU A 7 -3.59 5.23 0.82
CA GLU A 7 -3.31 5.66 -0.57
C GLU A 7 -4.58 5.76 -1.46
N GLY A 8 -5.69 6.22 -0.89
CA GLY A 8 -6.96 6.36 -1.62
C GLY A 8 -7.77 5.06 -1.76
N HIS A 9 -7.39 4.02 -1.02
CA HIS A 9 -8.20 2.80 -0.84
C HIS A 9 -8.85 2.82 0.53
N GLU A 10 -10.18 2.88 0.59
CA GLU A 10 -10.96 2.62 1.79
C GLU A 10 -11.35 1.13 1.87
N GLY A 11 -11.05 0.49 3.02
CA GLY A 11 -11.33 -0.93 3.27
C GLY A 11 -12.41 -1.16 4.32
N TRP A 12 -13.11 -2.30 4.27
CA TRP A 12 -13.99 -2.76 5.34
C TRP A 12 -14.15 -4.29 5.32
N GLY A 13 -14.59 -4.87 6.44
CA GLY A 13 -14.84 -6.31 6.58
C GLY A 13 -16.32 -6.65 6.69
N PRO A 14 -17.07 -6.70 5.58
CA PRO A 14 -18.48 -7.04 5.59
C PRO A 14 -18.72 -8.53 5.91
N ALA A 15 -19.87 -8.80 6.53
CA ALA A 15 -20.49 -10.12 6.49
C ALA A 15 -20.99 -10.40 5.07
N VAL A 16 -20.88 -11.65 4.64
CA VAL A 16 -21.38 -12.12 3.35
C VAL A 16 -22.60 -13.00 3.58
N PHE A 17 -23.70 -12.72 2.89
CA PHE A 17 -24.95 -13.46 2.99
C PHE A 17 -25.10 -14.48 1.84
N PRO A 18 -25.97 -15.51 1.97
CA PRO A 18 -26.12 -16.56 0.95
C PRO A 18 -26.53 -16.04 -0.43
N ASP A 19 -27.21 -14.90 -0.48
CA ASP A 19 -27.64 -14.22 -1.70
C ASP A 19 -26.57 -13.29 -2.29
N GLY A 20 -25.36 -13.28 -1.72
CA GLY A 20 -24.23 -12.46 -2.15
C GLY A 20 -24.24 -11.03 -1.61
N ARG A 21 -25.26 -10.63 -0.84
CA ARG A 21 -25.28 -9.30 -0.21
C ARG A 21 -24.18 -9.17 0.83
N LEU A 22 -23.71 -7.94 0.99
CA LEU A 22 -22.68 -7.57 1.96
C LEU A 22 -23.30 -6.70 3.05
N SER A 23 -22.89 -6.93 4.30
CA SER A 23 -23.22 -5.99 5.37
C SER A 23 -22.49 -4.66 5.16
N VAL A 24 -23.18 -3.58 5.51
CA VAL A 24 -22.61 -2.21 5.56
C VAL A 24 -22.51 -1.69 6.98
N GLY A 25 -23.00 -2.46 7.96
CA GLY A 25 -22.94 -2.18 9.39
C GLY A 25 -23.91 -3.07 10.16
N SER A 26 -24.14 -2.75 11.43
CA SER A 26 -25.10 -3.40 12.30
C SER A 26 -26.00 -2.35 12.99
N SER A 27 -27.26 -2.70 13.25
CA SER A 27 -28.23 -1.82 13.91
C SER A 27 -29.36 -2.64 14.53
N GLY A 28 -29.83 -2.23 15.72
CA GLY A 28 -31.01 -2.81 16.36
C GLY A 28 -30.92 -4.32 16.62
N GLY A 29 -29.71 -4.85 16.72
CA GLY A 29 -29.48 -6.27 16.93
C GLY A 29 -29.43 -7.15 15.68
N GLY A 30 -29.29 -6.56 14.49
CA GLY A 30 -29.06 -7.30 13.25
C GLY A 30 -28.08 -6.58 12.32
N ALA A 31 -27.72 -7.26 11.23
CA ALA A 31 -26.93 -6.67 10.17
C ALA A 31 -27.76 -5.66 9.37
N MET A 32 -27.07 -4.67 8.80
CA MET A 32 -27.60 -3.80 7.78
C MET A 32 -26.99 -4.18 6.44
N VAL A 33 -27.80 -4.36 5.41
CA VAL A 33 -27.37 -4.71 4.06
C VAL A 33 -27.99 -3.74 3.06
N ARG A 34 -27.35 -3.59 1.91
CA ARG A 34 -27.87 -2.77 0.80
C ARG A 34 -28.66 -3.69 -0.14
N GLY A 35 -29.94 -3.39 -0.34
CA GLY A 35 -30.85 -4.12 -1.20
C GLY A 35 -30.59 -3.86 -2.70
N PRO A 36 -31.28 -4.59 -3.59
CA PRO A 36 -31.12 -4.46 -5.05
C PRO A 36 -31.46 -3.06 -5.60
N ASP A 37 -32.30 -2.31 -4.89
CA ASP A 37 -32.74 -0.95 -5.20
C ASP A 37 -31.92 0.14 -4.48
N ASP A 38 -30.74 -0.23 -3.97
CA ASP A 38 -29.84 0.61 -3.18
C ASP A 38 -30.41 1.05 -1.81
N ARG A 39 -31.57 0.52 -1.40
CA ARG A 39 -32.13 0.82 -0.07
C ARG A 39 -31.44 0.04 1.03
N LEU A 40 -31.31 0.68 2.18
CA LEU A 40 -30.76 0.06 3.38
C LEU A 40 -31.81 -0.82 4.04
N GLU A 41 -31.60 -2.13 4.04
CA GLU A 41 -32.36 -3.09 4.82
C GLU A 41 -31.68 -3.27 6.18
N LYS A 42 -32.46 -3.17 7.26
CA LYS A 42 -31.97 -3.23 8.65
C LYS A 42 -32.57 -4.44 9.35
N GLY A 43 -31.85 -4.99 10.33
CA GLY A 43 -32.35 -6.11 11.13
C GLY A 43 -32.24 -7.46 10.43
N VAL A 44 -31.37 -7.57 9.41
CA VAL A 44 -31.07 -8.87 8.79
C VAL A 44 -30.39 -9.76 9.82
N ASP A 45 -30.83 -11.01 9.93
CA ASP A 45 -30.25 -11.94 10.90
C ASP A 45 -28.79 -12.26 10.51
N GLY A 46 -27.83 -11.68 11.24
CA GLY A 46 -26.41 -11.85 11.01
C GLY A 46 -25.93 -13.30 11.14
N ARG A 47 -26.71 -14.18 11.79
CA ARG A 47 -26.41 -15.62 11.88
C ARG A 47 -26.52 -16.32 10.53
N THR A 48 -27.27 -15.75 9.60
CA THR A 48 -27.42 -16.29 8.24
C THR A 48 -26.21 -16.01 7.36
N ALA A 49 -25.26 -15.17 7.80
CA ALA A 49 -24.04 -14.90 7.08
C ALA A 49 -23.20 -16.17 6.89
N ILE A 50 -22.80 -16.43 5.65
CA ILE A 50 -21.95 -17.58 5.28
C ILE A 50 -20.48 -17.35 5.62
N GLY A 51 -20.11 -16.14 6.01
CA GLY A 51 -18.75 -15.76 6.35
C GLY A 51 -18.52 -14.25 6.28
N TRP A 52 -17.25 -13.88 6.19
CA TRP A 52 -16.78 -12.50 6.06
C TRP A 52 -15.68 -12.43 5.01
N GLN A 53 -15.50 -11.27 4.40
CA GLN A 53 -14.38 -11.06 3.48
C GLN A 53 -13.93 -9.62 3.61
N ALA A 54 -12.66 -9.34 3.35
CA ALA A 54 -12.22 -7.97 3.15
C ALA A 54 -12.83 -7.40 1.86
N ALA A 55 -13.21 -6.12 1.87
CA ALA A 55 -13.69 -5.39 0.71
C ALA A 55 -13.00 -4.03 0.64
N CYS A 56 -12.76 -3.56 -0.59
CA CYS A 56 -12.26 -2.21 -0.85
C CYS A 56 -13.20 -1.46 -1.79
N GLU A 57 -13.20 -0.12 -1.69
CA GLU A 57 -14.02 0.76 -2.52
C GLU A 57 -13.66 0.68 -4.00
N CYS A 58 -12.40 0.33 -4.31
CA CYS A 58 -11.93 0.11 -5.68
C CYS A 58 -12.54 -1.16 -6.34
N GLY A 59 -13.33 -1.94 -5.60
CA GLY A 59 -13.98 -3.17 -6.06
C GLY A 59 -13.25 -4.44 -5.67
N TRP A 60 -12.03 -4.36 -5.12
CA TRP A 60 -11.30 -5.54 -4.65
C TRP A 60 -12.04 -6.27 -3.53
N ARG A 61 -11.90 -7.60 -3.52
CA ARG A 61 -12.45 -8.51 -2.53
C ARG A 61 -11.36 -9.50 -2.12
N GLY A 62 -11.18 -9.65 -0.81
CA GLY A 62 -10.29 -10.67 -0.24
C GLY A 62 -10.92 -12.06 -0.24
N PRO A 63 -10.20 -13.07 0.26
CA PRO A 63 -10.74 -14.40 0.48
C PRO A 63 -11.99 -14.40 1.37
N LEU A 64 -12.91 -15.32 1.10
CA LEU A 64 -14.06 -15.56 1.97
C LEU A 64 -13.60 -16.38 3.19
N TRP A 65 -13.61 -15.75 4.36
CA TRP A 65 -13.54 -16.39 5.66
C TRP A 65 -14.88 -17.05 5.99
N ARG A 66 -15.00 -18.33 5.63
CA ARG A 66 -16.23 -19.11 5.74
C ARG A 66 -16.54 -19.40 7.20
N ARG A 67 -17.77 -19.10 7.61
CA ARG A 67 -18.32 -19.52 8.89
C ARG A 67 -18.51 -21.04 8.88
N VAL A 68 -17.95 -21.73 9.87
CA VAL A 68 -18.17 -23.18 10.08
C VAL A 68 -19.09 -23.42 11.27
N ALA A 69 -19.71 -24.59 11.32
CA ALA A 69 -20.77 -24.91 12.27
C ALA A 69 -20.22 -25.24 13.67
N THR A 70 -18.99 -25.77 13.75
CA THR A 70 -18.43 -26.26 15.01
C THR A 70 -17.00 -25.78 15.25
N ALA A 71 -16.61 -25.72 16.53
CA ALA A 71 -15.24 -25.38 16.92
C ALA A 71 -14.20 -26.36 16.36
N GLY A 72 -14.56 -27.63 16.13
CA GLY A 72 -13.65 -28.63 15.57
C GLY A 72 -13.31 -28.41 14.09
N GLU A 73 -14.11 -27.59 13.38
CA GLU A 73 -13.88 -27.20 11.99
C GLU A 73 -13.12 -25.87 11.87
N HIS A 74 -12.80 -25.22 12.99
CA HIS A 74 -12.08 -23.95 13.01
C HIS A 74 -10.64 -24.17 12.52
N ALA A 75 -10.34 -23.66 11.33
CA ALA A 75 -9.04 -23.72 10.66
C ALA A 75 -8.76 -22.37 9.95
N PRO A 76 -8.25 -21.37 10.69
CA PRO A 76 -8.00 -20.03 10.15
C PRO A 76 -7.01 -20.00 8.99
N ASP A 77 -6.05 -20.91 8.96
CA ASP A 77 -5.10 -21.11 7.86
C ASP A 77 -5.78 -21.53 6.54
N ARG A 78 -7.02 -22.02 6.63
CA ARG A 78 -7.87 -22.41 5.49
C ARG A 78 -9.09 -21.50 5.34
N HIS A 79 -9.09 -20.32 5.97
CA HIS A 79 -10.21 -19.38 5.97
C HIS A 79 -11.51 -19.98 6.51
N GLN A 80 -11.41 -20.90 7.48
CA GLN A 80 -12.56 -21.54 8.14
C GLN A 80 -12.63 -21.08 9.59
N VAL A 81 -13.69 -20.36 9.96
CA VAL A 81 -13.81 -19.72 11.27
C VAL A 81 -15.10 -20.13 11.96
N PHE A 82 -14.94 -20.80 13.10
CA PHE A 82 -16.04 -20.97 14.04
C PHE A 82 -16.24 -19.66 14.82
N VAL A 83 -17.45 -19.10 14.74
CA VAL A 83 -17.85 -17.91 15.51
C VAL A 83 -19.13 -18.28 16.28
N PRO A 84 -19.08 -18.35 17.61
CA PRO A 84 -20.23 -18.75 18.43
C PRO A 84 -21.48 -17.88 18.21
N ASP A 85 -22.67 -18.47 18.34
CA ASP A 85 -23.98 -17.81 18.13
C ASP A 85 -24.31 -16.66 19.11
N VAL A 86 -23.44 -16.40 20.09
CA VAL A 86 -23.58 -15.28 21.03
C VAL A 86 -23.10 -13.95 20.44
N ASP A 87 -22.31 -13.98 19.35
CA ASP A 87 -21.81 -12.80 18.65
C ASP A 87 -22.73 -12.46 17.45
N ARG A 88 -23.88 -11.84 17.76
CA ARG A 88 -25.12 -11.91 16.95
C ARG A 88 -25.31 -10.90 15.82
N TYR A 89 -24.39 -9.98 15.60
CA TYR A 89 -24.72 -8.80 14.78
C TYR A 89 -24.13 -8.82 13.37
N GLY A 90 -23.58 -9.96 12.95
CA GLY A 90 -22.91 -10.11 11.67
C GLY A 90 -21.51 -9.49 11.65
N ASP A 91 -21.06 -8.89 12.74
CA ASP A 91 -19.68 -8.42 12.86
C ASP A 91 -18.73 -9.62 13.06
N ALA A 92 -17.60 -9.57 12.37
CA ALA A 92 -16.52 -10.54 12.58
C ALA A 92 -15.88 -10.33 13.95
N ALA A 93 -15.44 -11.43 14.57
CA ALA A 93 -14.57 -11.39 15.75
C ALA A 93 -13.33 -10.52 15.49
N GLU A 94 -12.75 -9.95 16.54
CA GLU A 94 -11.66 -8.98 16.41
C GLU A 94 -10.44 -9.58 15.70
N GLU A 95 -10.09 -10.82 16.02
CA GLU A 95 -8.99 -11.55 15.39
C GLU A 95 -9.23 -11.75 13.89
N LEU A 96 -10.48 -12.06 13.52
CA LEU A 96 -10.87 -12.19 12.13
C LEU A 96 -10.84 -10.84 11.41
N GLN A 97 -11.27 -9.76 12.05
CA GLN A 97 -11.11 -8.41 11.49
C GLN A 97 -9.65 -8.01 11.33
N ALA A 98 -8.77 -8.39 12.25
CA ALA A 98 -7.34 -8.15 12.13
C ALA A 98 -6.75 -8.91 10.92
N ALA A 99 -7.13 -10.18 10.73
CA ALA A 99 -6.70 -10.99 9.60
C ALA A 99 -7.16 -10.40 8.26
N MET A 100 -8.46 -10.09 8.13
CA MET A 100 -8.99 -9.47 6.91
C MET A 100 -8.40 -8.07 6.65
N ARG A 101 -8.14 -7.29 7.71
CA ARG A 101 -7.46 -6.00 7.57
C ARG A 101 -6.04 -6.17 7.04
N ALA A 102 -5.30 -7.19 7.49
CA ALA A 102 -3.97 -7.46 6.97
C ALA A 102 -4.01 -7.82 5.47
N GLU A 103 -4.98 -8.63 5.04
CA GLU A 103 -5.21 -8.95 3.62
C GLU A 103 -5.51 -7.69 2.80
N TRP A 104 -6.40 -6.83 3.30
CA TRP A 104 -6.73 -5.55 2.66
C TRP A 104 -5.53 -4.60 2.61
N SER A 105 -4.76 -4.46 3.68
CA SER A 105 -3.58 -3.60 3.71
C SER A 105 -2.53 -4.06 2.69
N GLY A 106 -2.37 -5.37 2.49
CA GLY A 106 -1.51 -5.92 1.43
C GLY A 106 -2.01 -5.50 0.04
N HIS A 107 -3.31 -5.64 -0.22
CA HIS A 107 -3.91 -5.16 -1.47
C HIS A 107 -3.70 -3.65 -1.68
N ALA A 108 -3.97 -2.83 -0.67
CA ALA A 108 -3.84 -1.38 -0.78
C ALA A 108 -2.39 -0.98 -1.07
N ALA A 109 -1.41 -1.63 -0.42
CA ALA A 109 0.01 -1.37 -0.66
C ALA A 109 0.48 -1.80 -2.06
N ASP A 110 -0.07 -2.88 -2.61
CA ASP A 110 0.19 -3.33 -3.98
C ASP A 110 -0.48 -2.41 -5.03
N ALA A 111 -1.59 -1.77 -4.64
CA ALA A 111 -2.37 -0.89 -5.51
C ALA A 111 -1.86 0.55 -5.59
N ARG A 112 -0.71 0.86 -4.98
CA ARG A 112 -0.01 2.15 -5.12
C ARG A 112 -0.09 2.69 -6.54
N ASP A 113 -0.49 3.96 -6.69
CA ASP A 113 -0.57 4.63 -8.00
C ASP A 113 0.77 4.45 -8.75
N PRO A 114 0.79 3.77 -9.91
CA PRO A 114 2.01 3.61 -10.70
C PRO A 114 2.70 4.93 -11.02
N LEU A 115 1.95 6.03 -11.18
CA LEU A 115 2.55 7.35 -11.39
C LEU A 115 3.18 7.92 -10.13
N GLU A 116 2.62 7.66 -8.95
CA GLU A 116 3.26 8.01 -7.69
C GLU A 116 4.57 7.24 -7.49
N GLN A 117 4.57 5.93 -7.78
CA GLN A 117 5.79 5.12 -7.77
C GLN A 117 6.84 5.69 -8.73
N VAL A 118 6.45 6.06 -9.96
CA VAL A 118 7.36 6.70 -10.93
C VAL A 118 7.91 8.03 -10.38
N ARG A 119 7.09 8.86 -9.75
CA ARG A 119 7.53 10.15 -9.16
C ARG A 119 8.49 9.94 -7.98
N GLU A 120 8.28 8.92 -7.16
CA GLU A 120 9.20 8.54 -6.09
C GLU A 120 10.55 8.09 -6.66
N GLN A 121 10.53 7.15 -7.60
CA GLN A 121 11.74 6.66 -8.26
C GLN A 121 12.50 7.77 -9.00
N ALA A 122 11.80 8.73 -9.61
CA ALA A 122 12.41 9.90 -10.22
C ALA A 122 13.13 10.80 -9.19
N ARG A 123 12.55 10.99 -7.99
CA ARG A 123 13.18 11.75 -6.90
C ARG A 123 14.43 11.04 -6.39
N GLU A 124 14.35 9.73 -6.18
CA GLU A 124 15.50 8.92 -5.75
C GLU A 124 16.64 8.94 -6.78
N ALA A 125 16.31 8.78 -8.06
CA ALA A 125 17.26 8.87 -9.16
C ALA A 125 17.92 10.25 -9.22
N GLY A 126 17.14 11.33 -9.08
CA GLY A 126 17.67 12.69 -9.01
C GLY A 126 18.62 12.90 -7.83
N ALA A 127 18.26 12.42 -6.64
CA ALA A 127 19.11 12.51 -5.45
C ALA A 127 20.41 11.69 -5.60
N ALA A 128 20.34 10.50 -6.20
CA ALA A 128 21.52 9.70 -6.51
C ALA A 128 22.44 10.38 -7.53
N GLN A 129 21.87 11.01 -8.56
CA GLN A 129 22.63 11.79 -9.54
C GLN A 129 23.32 13.01 -8.92
N ALA A 130 22.67 13.69 -7.98
CA ALA A 130 23.27 14.79 -7.24
C ALA A 130 24.47 14.31 -6.41
N ARG A 131 24.31 13.23 -5.63
CA ARG A 131 25.41 12.63 -4.86
C ARG A 131 26.58 12.18 -5.74
N LEU A 132 26.30 11.61 -6.91
CA LEU A 132 27.34 11.24 -7.87
C LEU A 132 28.09 12.48 -8.37
N THR A 133 27.37 13.57 -8.63
CA THR A 133 27.97 14.83 -9.04
C THR A 133 28.90 15.34 -7.94
N ASP A 134 28.45 15.42 -6.69
CA ASP A 134 29.27 15.84 -5.55
C ASP A 134 30.54 14.98 -5.40
N ALA A 135 30.43 13.67 -5.55
CA ALA A 135 31.57 12.76 -5.54
C ALA A 135 32.56 13.04 -6.69
N VAL A 136 32.06 13.36 -7.89
CA VAL A 136 32.89 13.77 -9.03
C VAL A 136 33.61 15.10 -8.74
N HIS A 137 32.93 16.07 -8.11
CA HIS A 137 33.56 17.32 -7.67
C HIS A 137 34.70 17.07 -6.68
N ALA A 138 34.44 16.26 -5.66
CA ALA A 138 35.46 15.88 -4.67
C ALA A 138 36.66 15.18 -5.33
N ALA A 139 36.42 14.26 -6.26
CA ALA A 139 37.48 13.59 -7.01
C ALA A 139 38.31 14.57 -7.86
N ARG A 140 37.67 15.55 -8.50
CA ARG A 140 38.36 16.61 -9.26
C ARG A 140 39.20 17.50 -8.35
N GLN A 141 38.71 17.87 -7.18
CA GLN A 141 39.47 18.64 -6.18
C GLN A 141 40.68 17.86 -5.64
N ALA A 142 40.55 16.54 -5.50
CA ALA A 142 41.66 15.65 -5.17
C ALA A 142 42.67 15.43 -6.31
N GLY A 143 42.42 16.01 -7.49
CA GLY A 143 43.34 15.97 -8.64
C GLY A 143 43.12 14.83 -9.62
N HIS A 144 42.13 13.96 -9.42
CA HIS A 144 41.85 12.85 -10.35
C HIS A 144 41.44 13.36 -11.73
N SER A 145 41.94 12.72 -12.79
CA SER A 145 41.66 13.13 -14.16
C SER A 145 40.23 12.76 -14.59
N TRP A 146 39.73 13.39 -15.65
CA TRP A 146 38.46 12.98 -16.27
C TRP A 146 38.49 11.55 -16.81
N ALA A 147 39.68 11.00 -17.10
CA ALA A 147 39.82 9.61 -17.54
C ALA A 147 39.60 8.66 -16.36
N ASP A 148 40.20 8.94 -15.21
CA ASP A 148 40.03 8.15 -13.98
C ASP A 148 38.57 8.15 -13.51
N ILE A 149 37.95 9.33 -13.53
CA ILE A 149 36.54 9.50 -13.16
C ILE A 149 35.62 8.75 -14.14
N GLY A 150 35.87 8.89 -15.46
CA GLY A 150 35.11 8.17 -16.48
C GLY A 150 35.22 6.65 -16.29
N GLN A 151 36.43 6.14 -16.06
CA GLN A 151 36.67 4.73 -15.77
C GLN A 151 35.92 4.27 -14.52
N ALA A 152 35.93 5.06 -13.43
CA ALA A 152 35.26 4.72 -12.18
C ALA A 152 33.73 4.57 -12.32
N VAL A 153 33.10 5.34 -13.22
CA VAL A 153 31.65 5.30 -13.45
C VAL A 153 31.24 4.51 -14.70
N GLY A 154 32.20 3.92 -15.41
CA GLY A 154 31.96 3.10 -16.60
C GLY A 154 31.61 3.87 -17.87
N ILE A 155 32.09 5.12 -18.03
CA ILE A 155 31.88 5.92 -19.25
C ILE A 155 33.20 6.46 -19.82
N THR A 156 33.15 6.97 -21.05
CA THR A 156 34.35 7.54 -21.69
C THR A 156 34.80 8.83 -21.00
N ARG A 157 36.10 9.16 -21.11
CA ARG A 157 36.66 10.44 -20.67
C ARG A 157 35.89 11.64 -21.22
N GLN A 158 35.54 11.61 -22.51
CA GLN A 158 34.82 12.70 -23.16
C GLN A 158 33.40 12.84 -22.59
N SER A 159 32.68 11.73 -22.40
CA SER A 159 31.35 11.74 -21.78
C SER A 159 31.39 12.27 -20.35
N ALA A 160 32.41 11.91 -19.57
CA ALA A 160 32.60 12.44 -18.23
C ALA A 160 32.86 13.96 -18.23
N HIS A 161 33.77 14.41 -19.10
CA HIS A 161 34.06 15.84 -19.25
C HIS A 161 32.83 16.63 -19.69
N GLU A 162 32.12 16.21 -20.73
CA GLU A 162 30.91 16.90 -21.22
C GLU A 162 29.83 17.00 -20.14
N ARG A 163 29.65 15.93 -19.36
CA ARG A 163 28.62 15.86 -18.32
C ARG A 163 28.92 16.74 -17.12
N TRP A 164 30.15 16.75 -16.62
CA TRP A 164 30.47 17.37 -15.33
C TRP A 164 31.34 18.61 -15.40
N ALA A 165 32.08 18.87 -16.47
CA ALA A 165 33.01 20.00 -16.53
C ALA A 165 32.30 21.35 -16.31
N ARG A 166 31.08 21.51 -16.85
CA ARG A 166 30.30 22.76 -16.71
C ARG A 166 29.74 22.93 -15.29
N LEU A 167 29.46 21.82 -14.61
CA LEU A 167 28.94 21.83 -13.23
C LEU A 167 30.08 22.13 -12.24
N THR A 168 31.29 21.60 -12.48
CA THR A 168 32.50 21.88 -11.67
C THR A 168 32.92 23.34 -11.66
N THR A 169 32.77 24.06 -12.77
CA THR A 169 33.14 25.48 -12.83
C THR A 169 32.17 26.34 -12.02
N ALA A 170 30.86 26.08 -12.12
CA ALA A 170 29.83 26.86 -11.43
C ALA A 170 29.90 26.74 -9.90
N THR A 171 30.16 25.55 -9.36
CA THR A 171 30.31 25.36 -7.90
C THR A 171 31.58 26.03 -7.35
N THR A 172 32.66 26.06 -8.13
CA THR A 172 33.91 26.72 -7.72
C THR A 172 33.73 28.24 -7.65
N ASP A 173 33.01 28.83 -8.61
CA ASP A 173 32.70 30.27 -8.62
C ASP A 173 31.77 30.66 -7.46
N ALA A 174 30.75 29.85 -7.14
CA ALA A 174 29.85 30.10 -6.01
C ALA A 174 30.55 30.06 -4.65
N ALA A 175 31.40 29.06 -4.40
CA ALA A 175 32.17 28.96 -3.16
C ALA A 175 33.20 30.11 -2.99
N ALA A 176 33.75 30.65 -4.09
CA ALA A 176 34.64 31.80 -4.06
C ALA A 176 33.91 33.13 -3.77
N GLN A 177 32.61 33.21 -4.02
CA GLN A 177 31.80 34.41 -3.83
C GLN A 177 31.25 34.56 -2.40
N GLU A 178 31.05 33.46 -1.68
CA GLU A 178 30.63 33.46 -0.27
C GLU A 178 31.79 33.72 0.72
N ALA A 179 33.03 33.63 0.27
CA ALA A 179 34.23 33.87 1.10
C ALA A 179 34.73 35.34 1.06
N ARG A 180 33.96 36.28 0.49
CA ARG A 180 34.25 37.72 0.41
C ARG A 180 33.27 38.53 1.24
#